data_AF-A0A8J8NBR3-F1
#
_entry.id   AF-A0A8J8NBR3-F1
#
_cell.length_a   1.000
_cell.length_b   1.000
_cell.length_c   1.000
_cell.angle_alpha   90.00
_cell.angle_beta   90.00
_cell.angle_gamma   90.00
#
_symmetry.space_group_name_H-M   'P 1'
#
loop_
_entity.id
_entity.type
_entity.pdbx_description
1 polymer ?
#
loop_
_entity_poly.entity_id
_entity_poly.type
_entity_poly.pdbx_seq_one_letter_code
_entity_poly.pdbx_strand_id
1 'polypeptide(L)'
;MNILPYLSMLGIDKPDQFAEVYNQTIEKLEHVDVKSLNFNPLVVFKSLLYFSKLHPEFIAPKVELVFSKIRDYYLDFRQANPPKIKNALQTEIYKQLREKFPDRNFQEETTIDEWDLIFTDIVDKENKIVIEVDGQHHFLFNDESKRTGIDRFQERLIELYGYKVRRISVEKYNKLTEEEKAKLLTEIIQIK
;
A
#
# COMPACT_ATOMS: atom_id res chain seq x y z
N MET A 1 -17.10 4.84 -15.70
CA MET A 1 -16.04 3.91 -15.24
C MET A 1 -14.80 4.73 -14.95
N ASN A 2 -14.18 4.64 -13.76
CA ASN A 2 -12.96 5.40 -13.46
C ASN A 2 -11.75 4.59 -13.98
N ILE A 3 -11.11 5.07 -15.04
CA ILE A 3 -10.04 4.35 -15.74
C ILE A 3 -8.65 4.58 -15.09
N LEU A 4 -8.53 5.59 -14.23
CA LEU A 4 -7.27 5.99 -13.60
C LEU A 4 -6.55 4.86 -12.84
N PRO A 5 -7.26 4.00 -12.06
CA PRO A 5 -6.61 2.88 -11.39
C PRO A 5 -6.06 1.84 -12.37
N TYR A 6 -6.78 1.59 -13.48
CA TYR A 6 -6.35 0.65 -14.51
C TYR A 6 -5.11 1.13 -15.23
N LEU A 7 -5.07 2.41 -15.59
CA LEU A 7 -3.89 3.00 -16.23
C LEU A 7 -2.68 2.98 -15.27
N SER A 8 -2.89 3.24 -13.98
CA SER A 8 -1.81 3.18 -12.97
C SER A 8 -1.26 1.76 -12.81
N MET A 9 -2.14 0.75 -12.82
CA MET A 9 -1.77 -0.67 -12.73
C MET A 9 -1.01 -1.16 -13.97
N LEU A 10 -1.31 -0.63 -15.16
CA LEU A 10 -0.65 -1.03 -16.42
C LEU A 10 0.75 -0.44 -16.59
N GLY A 11 1.13 0.58 -15.81
CA GLY A 11 2.37 1.33 -16.01
C GLY A 11 2.15 2.52 -16.94
N ILE A 12 2.83 3.64 -16.64
CA ILE A 12 2.65 4.90 -17.38
C ILE A 12 3.62 4.90 -18.56
N ASP A 13 3.21 4.33 -19.69
CA ASP A 13 3.99 4.40 -20.94
C ASP A 13 3.69 5.68 -21.76
N LYS A 14 2.68 6.46 -21.34
CA LYS A 14 2.23 7.70 -22.01
C LYS A 14 1.76 8.75 -21.00
N PRO A 15 2.69 9.47 -20.33
CA PRO A 15 2.36 10.39 -19.26
C PRO A 15 1.42 11.52 -19.69
N ASP A 16 1.57 12.05 -20.92
CA ASP A 16 0.72 13.13 -21.42
C ASP A 16 -0.77 12.74 -21.51
N GLN A 17 -1.07 11.52 -21.98
CA GLN A 17 -2.45 11.01 -22.06
C GLN A 17 -3.03 10.76 -20.68
N PHE A 18 -2.18 10.42 -19.72
CA PHE A 18 -2.58 10.22 -18.34
C PHE A 18 -2.81 11.55 -17.61
N ALA A 19 -2.03 12.58 -17.93
CA ALA A 19 -2.16 13.92 -17.37
C ALA A 19 -3.55 14.53 -17.61
N GLU A 20 -4.13 14.32 -18.80
CA GLU A 20 -5.50 14.77 -19.10
C GLU A 20 -6.53 14.10 -18.17
N VAL A 21 -6.49 12.77 -18.07
CA VAL A 21 -7.42 12.00 -17.20
C VAL A 21 -7.21 12.35 -15.73
N TYR A 22 -5.95 12.55 -15.32
CA TYR A 22 -5.58 12.99 -13.98
C TYR A 22 -6.19 14.36 -13.66
N ASN A 23 -6.01 15.36 -14.53
CA ASN A 23 -6.54 16.71 -14.32
C ASN A 23 -8.08 16.72 -14.27
N GLN A 24 -8.74 16.03 -15.21
CA GLN A 24 -10.20 15.88 -15.20
C GLN A 24 -10.71 15.19 -13.93
N THR A 25 -9.95 14.23 -13.40
CA THR A 25 -10.29 13.56 -12.13
C THR A 25 -10.18 14.53 -10.96
N ILE A 26 -9.14 15.36 -10.90
CA ILE A 26 -8.97 16.39 -9.87
C ILE A 26 -10.10 17.43 -9.94
N GLU A 27 -10.38 18.00 -11.11
CA GLU A 27 -11.47 18.97 -11.34
C GLU A 27 -12.84 18.41 -10.94
N LYS A 28 -13.09 17.13 -11.20
CA LYS A 28 -14.33 16.49 -10.76
C LYS A 28 -14.40 16.32 -9.26
N LEU A 29 -13.31 15.86 -8.63
CA LEU A 29 -13.27 15.54 -7.21
C LEU A 29 -13.19 16.78 -6.32
N GLU A 30 -12.71 17.93 -6.81
CA GLU A 30 -12.75 19.16 -6.03
C GLU A 30 -14.19 19.59 -5.71
N HIS A 31 -15.14 19.34 -6.61
CA HIS A 31 -16.53 19.78 -6.49
C HIS A 31 -17.50 18.74 -5.90
N VAL A 32 -17.08 17.47 -5.76
CA VAL A 32 -17.96 16.38 -5.30
C VAL A 32 -17.66 16.00 -3.85
N ASP A 33 -18.69 15.67 -3.07
CA ASP A 33 -18.50 15.07 -1.75
C ASP A 33 -17.98 13.64 -1.91
N VAL A 34 -16.82 13.35 -1.31
CA VAL A 34 -16.17 12.03 -1.36
C VAL A 34 -17.09 10.93 -0.80
N LYS A 35 -17.94 11.26 0.19
CA LYS A 35 -18.93 10.33 0.78
C LYS A 35 -20.01 9.90 -0.22
N SER A 36 -20.21 10.65 -1.31
CA SER A 36 -21.21 10.37 -2.35
C SER A 36 -20.69 9.49 -3.50
N LEU A 37 -19.40 9.14 -3.50
CA LEU A 37 -18.80 8.36 -4.59
C LEU A 37 -19.29 6.91 -4.56
N ASN A 38 -19.62 6.38 -5.74
CA ASN A 38 -20.05 4.98 -5.93
C ASN A 38 -18.88 4.00 -6.13
N PHE A 39 -17.66 4.42 -5.81
CA PHE A 39 -16.44 3.63 -5.87
C PHE A 39 -15.55 3.94 -4.67
N ASN A 40 -14.59 3.07 -4.39
CA ASN A 40 -13.65 3.22 -3.28
C ASN A 40 -12.70 4.42 -3.51
N PRO A 41 -12.79 5.52 -2.74
CA PRO A 41 -11.98 6.71 -2.97
C PRO A 41 -10.48 6.49 -2.73
N LEU A 42 -10.09 5.51 -1.91
CA LEU A 42 -8.68 5.19 -1.64
C LEU A 42 -7.96 4.71 -2.90
N VAL A 43 -8.65 3.96 -3.76
CA VAL A 43 -8.07 3.49 -5.03
C VAL A 43 -7.73 4.68 -5.93
N VAL A 44 -8.59 5.70 -5.94
CA VAL A 44 -8.35 6.94 -6.71
C VAL A 44 -7.23 7.76 -6.09
N PHE A 45 -7.22 7.92 -4.76
CA PHE A 45 -6.13 8.56 -4.05
C PHE A 45 -4.77 7.94 -4.39
N LYS A 46 -4.64 6.61 -4.28
CA LYS A 46 -3.39 5.91 -4.60
C LYS A 46 -2.95 6.13 -6.04
N SER A 47 -3.90 6.13 -6.98
CA SER A 47 -3.64 6.35 -8.41
C SER A 47 -3.15 7.78 -8.71
N LEU A 48 -3.83 8.78 -8.14
CA LEU A 48 -3.44 10.18 -8.24
C LEU A 48 -2.07 10.42 -7.59
N LEU A 49 -1.85 9.87 -6.39
CA LEU A 49 -0.59 9.97 -5.67
C LEU A 49 0.56 9.34 -6.45
N TYR A 50 0.36 8.14 -6.99
CA TYR A 50 1.34 7.46 -7.83
C TYR A 50 1.76 8.32 -9.03
N PHE A 51 0.77 8.89 -9.74
CA PHE A 51 1.03 9.77 -10.87
C PHE A 51 1.76 11.06 -10.45
N SER A 52 1.31 11.71 -9.37
CA SER A 52 1.95 12.94 -8.86
C SER A 52 3.40 12.74 -8.41
N LYS A 53 3.76 11.56 -7.88
CA LYS A 53 5.14 11.24 -7.49
C LYS A 53 6.04 10.97 -8.70
N LEU A 54 5.50 10.33 -9.75
CA LEU A 54 6.28 10.02 -10.97
C LEU A 54 6.40 11.21 -11.93
N HIS A 55 5.38 12.05 -11.98
CA HIS A 55 5.30 13.17 -12.91
C HIS A 55 4.91 14.47 -12.20
N PRO A 56 5.81 15.01 -11.35
CA PRO A 56 5.54 16.24 -10.61
C PRO A 56 5.23 17.45 -11.51
N GLU A 57 5.67 17.43 -12.77
CA GLU A 57 5.41 18.46 -13.78
C GLU A 57 3.93 18.55 -14.20
N PHE A 58 3.14 17.50 -14.00
CA PHE A 58 1.71 17.47 -14.32
C PHE A 58 0.82 17.62 -13.08
N ILE A 59 1.38 18.01 -11.94
CA ILE A 59 0.60 18.21 -10.71
C ILE A 59 -0.40 19.36 -10.91
N ALA A 60 -1.69 19.04 -10.78
CA ALA A 60 -2.76 20.02 -10.78
C ALA A 60 -2.70 20.87 -9.49
N PRO A 61 -2.93 22.20 -9.57
CA PRO A 61 -2.89 23.09 -8.39
C PRO A 61 -3.82 22.69 -7.23
N LYS A 62 -4.84 21.86 -7.50
CA LYS A 62 -5.87 21.44 -6.55
C LYS A 62 -5.70 19.99 -6.06
N VAL A 63 -4.60 19.31 -6.41
CA VAL A 63 -4.38 17.93 -5.97
C VAL A 63 -4.42 17.78 -4.45
N GLU A 64 -3.80 18.71 -3.72
CA GLU A 64 -3.72 18.64 -2.26
C GLU A 64 -5.10 18.75 -1.62
N LEU A 65 -5.97 19.61 -2.17
CA LEU A 65 -7.37 19.71 -1.73
C LEU A 65 -8.09 18.37 -1.90
N VAL A 66 -7.92 17.71 -3.04
CA VAL A 66 -8.52 16.39 -3.30
C VAL A 66 -7.94 15.33 -2.36
N PHE A 67 -6.64 15.34 -2.10
CA PHE A 67 -5.99 14.43 -1.15
C PHE A 67 -6.51 14.63 0.27
N SER A 68 -6.62 15.87 0.75
CA SER A 68 -7.19 16.18 2.05
C SER A 68 -8.64 15.68 2.18
N LYS A 69 -9.49 15.93 1.18
CA LYS A 69 -10.88 15.44 1.20
C LYS A 69 -10.97 13.93 1.32
N ILE A 70 -10.12 13.19 0.60
CA ILE A 70 -10.10 11.72 0.68
C ILE A 70 -9.53 11.26 2.02
N ARG A 71 -8.47 11.91 2.52
CA ARG A 71 -7.88 11.63 3.84
C ARG A 71 -8.90 11.79 4.95
N ASP A 72 -9.57 12.93 5.02
CA ASP A 72 -10.54 13.25 6.07
C ASP A 72 -11.68 12.22 6.06
N TYR A 73 -12.17 11.84 4.87
CA TYR A 73 -13.16 10.77 4.72
C TYR A 73 -12.69 9.43 5.32
N TYR A 74 -11.43 9.03 5.09
CA TYR A 74 -10.92 7.76 5.61
C TYR A 74 -10.58 7.79 7.10
N LEU A 75 -10.12 8.93 7.61
CA LEU A 75 -9.91 9.11 9.05
C LEU A 75 -11.25 9.04 9.81
N ASP A 76 -12.29 9.72 9.32
CA ASP A 76 -13.67 9.60 9.83
C ASP A 76 -14.15 8.14 9.79
N PHE A 77 -14.00 7.48 8.64
CA PHE A 77 -14.45 6.11 8.43
C PHE A 77 -13.78 5.15 9.42
N ARG A 78 -12.48 5.29 9.65
CA ARG A 78 -11.71 4.44 10.57
C ARG A 78 -12.05 4.67 12.03
N GLN A 79 -12.27 5.93 12.42
CA GLN A 79 -12.71 6.22 13.77
C GLN A 79 -14.05 5.54 14.08
N ALA A 80 -14.96 5.52 13.10
CA ALA A 80 -16.24 4.80 13.21
C ALA A 80 -16.09 3.28 13.05
N ASN A 81 -15.09 2.81 12.31
CA ASN A 81 -14.86 1.41 11.97
C ASN A 81 -13.40 1.01 12.26
N PRO A 82 -13.01 0.91 13.54
CA PRO A 82 -11.65 0.51 13.88
C PRO A 82 -11.36 -0.89 13.30
N PRO A 83 -10.13 -1.16 12.85
CA PRO A 83 -9.74 -2.47 12.33
C PRO A 83 -10.11 -3.56 13.34
N LYS A 84 -10.99 -4.49 12.93
CA LYS A 84 -11.54 -5.52 13.85
C LYS A 84 -10.71 -6.80 13.90
N ILE A 85 -9.71 -6.96 13.03
CA ILE A 85 -9.02 -8.23 12.85
C ILE A 85 -7.52 -7.95 12.85
N LYS A 86 -6.86 -8.25 13.97
CA LYS A 86 -5.43 -8.55 13.92
C LYS A 86 -5.28 -9.91 13.26
N ASN A 87 -4.63 -9.95 12.11
CA ASN A 87 -4.25 -11.21 11.50
C ASN A 87 -3.29 -11.93 12.46
N ALA A 88 -3.71 -13.07 13.03
CA ALA A 88 -2.95 -13.77 14.06
C ALA A 88 -1.51 -14.10 13.60
N LEU A 89 -1.34 -14.43 12.32
CA LEU A 89 -0.02 -14.72 11.76
C LEU A 89 0.83 -13.46 11.61
N GLN A 90 0.25 -12.34 11.20
CA GLN A 90 0.95 -11.06 11.15
C GLN A 90 1.46 -10.66 12.54
N THR A 91 0.63 -10.83 13.57
CA THR A 91 1.03 -10.57 14.95
C THR A 91 2.11 -11.55 15.44
N GLU A 92 2.08 -12.81 15.02
CA GLU A 92 3.16 -13.77 15.29
C GLU A 92 4.48 -13.31 14.66
N ILE A 93 4.48 -13.01 13.35
CA ILE A 93 5.64 -12.52 12.60
C ILE A 93 6.21 -11.25 13.25
N TYR A 94 5.34 -10.28 13.58
CA TYR A 94 5.72 -9.05 14.24
C TYR A 94 6.45 -9.30 15.58
N LYS A 95 5.91 -10.19 16.42
CA LYS A 95 6.54 -10.55 17.70
C LYS A 95 7.91 -11.20 17.48
N GLN A 96 8.02 -12.16 16.57
CA GLN A 96 9.28 -12.84 16.27
C GLN A 96 10.34 -11.86 15.73
N LEU A 97 9.95 -10.90 14.90
CA LEU A 97 10.84 -9.83 14.42
C LEU A 97 11.37 -8.96 15.57
N ARG A 98 10.49 -8.56 16.50
CA ARG A 98 10.85 -7.75 17.68
C ARG A 98 11.76 -8.50 18.65
N GLU A 99 11.53 -9.80 18.83
CA GLU A 99 12.38 -10.64 19.68
C GLU A 99 13.77 -10.86 19.05
N LYS A 100 13.82 -11.08 17.74
CA LYS A 100 15.06 -11.38 17.03
C LYS A 100 15.93 -10.17 16.74
N PHE A 101 15.31 -9.01 16.50
CA PHE A 101 16.01 -7.76 16.23
C PHE A 101 15.53 -6.66 17.19
N PRO A 102 15.90 -6.73 18.48
CA PRO A 102 15.40 -5.84 19.51
C PRO A 102 15.77 -4.37 19.28
N ASP A 103 16.86 -4.10 18.57
CA ASP A 103 17.31 -2.74 18.24
C ASP A 103 16.52 -2.11 17.08
N ARG A 104 15.62 -2.86 16.41
CA ARG A 104 14.80 -2.38 15.30
C ARG A 104 13.46 -1.87 15.80
N ASN A 105 13.03 -0.72 15.29
CA ASN A 105 11.74 -0.13 15.63
C ASN A 105 10.62 -0.56 14.67
N PHE A 106 10.28 -1.86 14.68
CA PHE A 106 9.16 -2.35 13.89
C PHE A 106 7.82 -1.79 14.40
N GLN A 107 6.92 -1.48 13.46
CA GLN A 107 5.54 -1.04 13.71
C GLN A 107 4.57 -1.97 12.95
N GLU A 108 3.50 -2.42 13.61
CA GLU A 108 2.43 -3.25 13.04
C GLU A 108 1.25 -2.38 12.59
N GLU A 109 0.62 -2.71 11.46
CA GLU A 109 -0.57 -2.05 10.90
C GLU A 109 -0.46 -0.52 10.84
N THR A 110 0.60 -0.03 10.20
CA THR A 110 0.93 1.40 10.16
C THR A 110 0.95 1.98 8.74
N THR A 111 0.99 3.30 8.67
CA THR A 111 1.13 4.08 7.44
C THR A 111 2.58 4.42 7.16
N ILE A 112 2.90 4.55 5.87
CA ILE A 112 4.24 4.92 5.40
C ILE A 112 4.30 6.30 4.73
N ASP A 113 3.14 6.91 4.47
CA ASP A 113 2.97 8.18 3.78
C ASP A 113 2.56 9.30 4.72
N GLU A 114 2.75 10.53 4.25
CA GLU A 114 2.40 11.77 4.94
C GLU A 114 0.88 12.00 5.07
N TRP A 115 0.06 11.24 4.33
CA TRP A 115 -1.40 11.38 4.35
C TRP A 115 -2.08 10.38 5.29
N ASP A 116 -1.34 9.45 5.88
CA ASP A 116 -1.87 8.36 6.71
C ASP A 116 -2.87 7.45 5.95
N LEU A 117 -2.59 7.12 4.68
CA LEU A 117 -3.52 6.36 3.83
C LEU A 117 -2.91 5.11 3.17
N ILE A 118 -1.58 5.03 3.06
CA ILE A 118 -0.88 3.84 2.56
C ILE A 118 -0.53 2.94 3.74
N PHE A 119 -1.47 2.04 4.04
CA PHE A 119 -1.29 1.02 5.08
C PHE A 119 -0.47 -0.15 4.60
N THR A 120 0.27 -0.71 5.54
CA THR A 120 1.17 -1.84 5.37
C THR A 120 1.15 -2.69 6.64
N ASP A 121 1.47 -3.97 6.52
CA ASP A 121 1.30 -4.91 7.64
C ASP A 121 2.35 -4.72 8.74
N ILE A 122 3.63 -4.66 8.37
CA ILE A 122 4.75 -4.44 9.30
C ILE A 122 5.81 -3.55 8.65
N VAL A 123 6.33 -2.56 9.39
CA VAL A 123 7.29 -1.58 8.86
C VAL A 123 8.47 -1.37 9.79
N ASP A 124 9.68 -1.34 9.22
CA ASP A 124 10.87 -0.74 9.80
C ASP A 124 11.13 0.60 9.09
N LYS A 125 10.70 1.71 9.72
CA LYS A 125 10.74 3.05 9.10
C LYS A 125 12.16 3.57 8.93
N GLU A 126 13.07 3.20 9.83
CA GLU A 126 14.47 3.63 9.82
C GLU A 126 15.22 3.00 8.65
N ASN A 127 15.02 1.71 8.43
CA ASN A 127 15.71 0.97 7.37
C ASN A 127 14.92 0.89 6.07
N LYS A 128 13.75 1.54 6.03
CA LYS A 128 12.86 1.57 4.88
C LYS A 128 12.51 0.17 4.39
N ILE A 129 12.05 -0.70 5.30
CA ILE A 129 11.57 -2.05 4.96
C ILE A 129 10.08 -2.13 5.30
N VAL A 130 9.30 -2.64 4.36
CA VAL A 130 7.89 -3.03 4.54
C VAL A 130 7.81 -4.53 4.38
N ILE A 131 7.11 -5.20 5.29
CA ILE A 131 6.82 -6.63 5.23
C ILE A 131 5.30 -6.77 5.12
N GLU A 132 4.83 -7.28 3.99
CA GLU A 132 3.42 -7.62 3.74
C GLU A 132 3.22 -9.14 3.94
N VAL A 133 2.10 -9.52 4.54
CA VAL A 133 1.70 -10.90 4.83
C VAL A 133 0.57 -11.30 3.88
N ASP A 134 0.95 -11.96 2.78
CA ASP A 134 0.05 -12.26 1.67
C ASP A 134 -0.79 -13.52 1.94
N GLY A 135 -2.11 -13.36 2.06
CA GLY A 135 -3.09 -14.44 1.95
C GLY A 135 -3.48 -14.80 0.50
N GLN A 136 -4.39 -15.77 0.32
CA GLN A 136 -4.81 -16.24 -1.02
C GLN A 136 -5.35 -15.14 -1.95
N HIS A 137 -6.04 -14.14 -1.39
CA HIS A 137 -6.67 -13.07 -2.18
C HIS A 137 -5.67 -12.15 -2.89
N HIS A 138 -4.38 -12.20 -2.52
CA HIS A 138 -3.31 -11.45 -3.17
C HIS A 138 -2.78 -12.13 -4.45
N PHE A 139 -3.26 -13.34 -4.76
CA PHE A 139 -2.78 -14.16 -5.87
C PHE A 139 -3.89 -14.46 -6.89
N LEU A 140 -3.53 -14.55 -8.17
CA LEU A 140 -4.43 -14.89 -9.25
C LEU A 140 -4.65 -16.40 -9.31
N PHE A 141 -5.90 -16.84 -9.25
CA PHE A 141 -6.28 -18.26 -9.37
C PHE A 141 -5.50 -19.19 -8.42
N ASN A 142 -5.17 -18.70 -7.21
CA ASN A 142 -4.34 -19.40 -6.21
C ASN A 142 -2.92 -19.75 -6.67
N ASP A 143 -2.41 -19.09 -7.72
CA ASP A 143 -1.02 -19.22 -8.15
C ASP A 143 -0.14 -18.17 -7.43
N GLU A 144 0.60 -18.60 -6.41
CA GLU A 144 1.46 -17.71 -5.62
C GLU A 144 2.58 -17.03 -6.42
N SER A 145 2.88 -17.50 -7.63
CA SER A 145 3.83 -16.83 -8.52
C SER A 145 3.21 -15.61 -9.24
N LYS A 146 1.88 -15.47 -9.20
CA LYS A 146 1.12 -14.45 -9.94
C LYS A 146 0.29 -13.59 -8.99
N ARG A 147 0.85 -12.46 -8.57
CA ARG A 147 0.12 -11.46 -7.77
C ARG A 147 -0.92 -10.69 -8.58
N THR A 148 -1.97 -10.20 -7.90
CA THR A 148 -2.98 -9.37 -8.56
C THR A 148 -2.39 -8.04 -9.06
N GLY A 149 -3.14 -7.34 -9.93
CA GLY A 149 -2.76 -5.99 -10.35
C GLY A 149 -2.73 -4.99 -9.19
N ILE A 150 -3.64 -5.14 -8.23
CA ILE A 150 -3.77 -4.25 -7.07
C ILE A 150 -2.55 -4.40 -6.15
N ASP A 151 -2.10 -5.63 -5.90
CA ASP A 151 -0.94 -5.91 -5.04
C ASP A 151 0.36 -5.41 -5.65
N ARG A 152 0.54 -5.62 -6.96
CA ARG A 152 1.69 -5.09 -7.70
C ARG A 152 1.69 -3.56 -7.70
N PHE A 153 0.52 -2.94 -7.82
CA PHE A 153 0.40 -1.49 -7.76
C PHE A 153 0.68 -0.94 -6.36
N GLN A 154 0.18 -1.58 -5.32
CA GLN A 154 0.49 -1.24 -3.93
C GLN A 154 1.99 -1.33 -3.66
N GLU A 155 2.65 -2.40 -4.11
CA GLU A 155 4.11 -2.54 -4.00
C GLU A 155 4.85 -1.39 -4.68
N ARG A 156 4.54 -1.09 -5.95
CA ARG A 156 5.18 0.03 -6.67
C ARG A 156 4.99 1.36 -5.94
N LEU A 157 3.80 1.59 -5.38
CA LEU A 157 3.53 2.79 -4.61
C LEU A 157 4.38 2.85 -3.33
N ILE A 158 4.54 1.74 -2.61
CA ILE A 158 5.41 1.64 -1.43
C ILE A 158 6.88 1.90 -1.82
N GLU A 159 7.32 1.36 -2.96
CA GLU A 159 8.68 1.55 -3.50
C GLU A 159 8.95 3.01 -3.88
N LEU A 160 7.94 3.76 -4.36
CA LEU A 160 8.07 5.21 -4.60
C LEU A 160 8.34 6.01 -3.32
N TYR A 161 7.97 5.48 -2.15
CA TYR A 161 8.31 6.04 -0.84
C TYR A 161 9.71 5.62 -0.35
N GLY A 162 10.48 4.94 -1.19
CA GLY A 162 11.84 4.48 -0.91
C GLY A 162 11.90 3.22 -0.05
N TYR A 163 10.78 2.52 0.15
CA TYR A 163 10.74 1.30 0.94
C TYR A 163 11.05 0.06 0.09
N LYS A 164 11.86 -0.83 0.65
CA LYS A 164 12.04 -2.20 0.17
C LYS A 164 10.84 -3.03 0.62
N VAL A 165 10.04 -3.53 -0.33
CA VAL A 165 8.92 -4.42 -0.02
C VAL A 165 9.39 -5.86 0.10
N ARG A 166 8.92 -6.54 1.14
CA ARG A 166 9.18 -7.94 1.44
C ARG A 166 7.83 -8.59 1.69
N ARG A 167 7.68 -9.82 1.21
CA ARG A 167 6.38 -10.50 1.21
C ARG A 167 6.53 -11.88 1.81
N ILE A 168 5.63 -12.20 2.73
CA ILE A 168 5.54 -13.52 3.35
C ILE A 168 4.19 -14.10 2.97
N SER A 169 4.18 -15.20 2.20
CA SER A 169 2.93 -15.95 1.97
C SER A 169 2.54 -16.67 3.26
N VAL A 170 1.28 -16.50 3.67
CA VAL A 170 0.66 -17.23 4.79
C VAL A 170 0.81 -18.74 4.59
N GLU A 171 0.53 -19.25 3.39
CA GLU A 171 0.55 -20.69 3.13
C GLU A 171 1.95 -21.28 3.17
N LYS A 172 2.95 -20.55 2.63
CA LYS A 172 4.34 -20.98 2.69
C LYS A 172 4.86 -20.93 4.11
N TYR A 173 4.61 -19.84 4.83
CA TYR A 173 5.12 -19.63 6.18
C TYR A 173 4.61 -20.68 7.16
N ASN A 174 3.32 -21.05 7.08
CA ASN A 174 2.73 -22.06 7.94
C ASN A 174 3.28 -23.48 7.71
N LYS A 175 3.98 -23.73 6.59
CA LYS A 175 4.61 -25.02 6.28
C LYS A 175 6.06 -25.11 6.77
N LEU A 176 6.64 -23.99 7.22
CA LEU A 176 8.02 -23.92 7.69
C LEU A 176 8.13 -24.42 9.14
N THR A 177 9.25 -25.06 9.45
CA THR A 177 9.69 -25.27 10.83
C THR A 177 10.10 -23.96 11.49
N GLU A 178 10.17 -23.91 12.83
CA GLU A 178 10.59 -22.71 13.56
C GLU A 178 12.00 -22.23 13.19
N GLU A 179 12.92 -23.16 12.88
CA GLU A 179 14.25 -22.82 12.40
C GLU A 179 14.21 -22.15 11.01
N GLU A 180 13.40 -22.69 10.10
CA GLU A 180 13.22 -22.13 8.76
C GLU A 180 12.51 -20.76 8.79
N LYS A 181 11.51 -20.59 9.66
CA LYS A 181 10.87 -19.28 9.90
C LYS A 181 11.91 -18.27 10.39
N ALA A 182 12.70 -18.64 11.40
CA ALA A 182 13.74 -17.78 11.94
C ALA A 182 14.78 -17.41 10.88
N LYS A 183 15.16 -18.34 10.00
CA LYS A 183 16.06 -18.08 8.86
C LYS A 183 15.43 -17.11 7.85
N LEU A 184 14.19 -17.35 7.43
CA LEU A 184 13.44 -16.47 6.52
C LEU A 184 13.37 -15.03 7.02
N LEU A 185 13.02 -14.83 8.31
CA LEU A 185 12.96 -13.49 8.90
C LEU A 185 14.33 -12.78 8.89
N THR A 186 15.42 -13.55 8.95
CA THR A 186 16.78 -13.00 8.85
C THR A 186 17.09 -12.54 7.43
N GLU A 187 16.78 -13.38 6.45
CA GLU A 187 16.98 -13.08 5.03
C GLU A 187 16.17 -11.85 4.59
N ILE A 188 14.93 -11.74 5.05
CA ILE A 188 14.05 -10.60 4.75
C ILE A 188 14.66 -9.26 5.19
N ILE A 189 15.35 -9.25 6.34
CA ILE A 189 15.92 -8.04 6.94
C ILE A 189 17.34 -7.72 6.43
N GLN A 190 18.16 -8.73 6.09
CA GLN A 190 19.61 -8.54 5.87
C GLN A 190 20.05 -8.22 4.43
N ILE A 191 19.15 -8.18 3.44
CA ILE A 191 19.56 -7.94 2.05
C ILE A 191 19.96 -6.46 1.84
N LYS A 192 21.28 -6.25 1.72
CA LYS A 192 21.96 -4.99 1.37
C LYS A 192 21.41 -4.42 0.08
#